data_AF-A0A970XFY9-F1
#
_entry.id   AF-A0A970XFY9-F1
#
_cell.length_a   1.000
_cell.length_b   1.000
_cell.length_c   1.000
_cell.angle_alpha   90.00
_cell.angle_beta   90.00
_cell.angle_gamma   90.00
#
_symmetry.space_group_name_H-M   'P 1'
#
loop_
_entity.id
_entity.type
_entity.pdbx_description
1 polymer ?
#
loop_
_entity_poly.entity_id
_entity_poly.type
_entity_poly.pdbx_seq_one_letter_code
_entity_poly.pdbx_strand_id
1 'polypeptide(L)'
;YLFVLLWSLLLIVPGIVKALSYWMTPYILAECPQVAPTEALKLSMRMTDGHKGDIFVMYLSFIGWLLLSGLTCGLLYLFYVGPYMNTSMAGLYAELREKALEKGTVSREELWPGAPAGT
;
A
#
# COMPACT_ATOMS: atom_id res chain seq x y z
N TYR A 1 16.07 18.16 20.76
CA TYR A 1 14.71 17.67 20.48
C TYR A 1 14.37 17.65 18.99
N LEU A 2 14.58 18.74 18.23
CA LEU A 2 14.32 18.77 16.78
C LEU A 2 15.05 17.67 15.99
N PHE A 3 16.36 17.49 16.22
CA PHE A 3 17.13 16.42 15.57
C PHE A 3 16.63 15.02 15.93
N VAL A 4 16.23 14.78 17.18
CA VAL A 4 15.69 13.46 17.61
C VAL A 4 14.37 13.15 16.91
N LEU A 5 13.50 14.14 16.69
CA LEU A 5 12.28 14.00 15.90
C LEU A 5 12.57 13.74 14.42
N LEU A 6 13.57 14.39 13.83
CA LEU A 6 14.01 14.14 12.46
C LEU A 6 14.56 12.72 12.28
N TRP A 7 15.39 12.26 13.22
CA TRP A 7 15.94 10.90 13.21
C TRP A 7 14.87 9.83 13.43
N SER A 8 13.91 10.06 14.33
CA SER A 8 12.79 9.13 14.51
C SER A 8 11.88 9.11 13.29
N LEU A 9 11.57 10.26 12.69
CA LEU A 9 10.79 10.34 11.46
C LEU A 9 11.48 9.59 10.31
N LEU A 10 12.80 9.75 10.16
CA LEU A 10 13.62 9.06 9.15
C LEU A 10 13.55 7.53 9.29
N LEU A 11 13.51 7.01 10.53
CA LEU A 11 13.41 5.57 10.81
C LEU A 11 11.98 5.02 10.74
N ILE A 12 10.96 5.85 10.94
CA ILE A 12 9.56 5.49 10.77
C ILE A 12 9.25 5.23 9.28
N VAL A 13 9.87 5.98 8.37
CA VAL A 13 9.70 5.84 6.91
C VAL A 13 9.91 4.39 6.41
N PRO A 14 11.08 3.74 6.61
CA PRO A 14 11.32 2.39 6.11
C PRO A 14 10.41 1.36 6.80
N GLY A 15 10.03 1.57 8.05
CA GLY A 15 9.09 0.70 8.78
C GLY A 15 7.69 0.70 8.16
N ILE A 16 7.15 1.89 7.85
CA ILE A 16 5.84 2.04 7.22
C ILE A 16 5.86 1.49 5.79
N VAL A 17 6.89 1.79 5.00
CA VAL A 17 7.01 1.28 3.61
C VAL A 17 7.02 -0.25 3.57
N LYS A 18 7.75 -0.90 4.48
CA LYS A 18 7.70 -2.36 4.61
C LYS A 18 6.32 -2.85 5.03
N ALA A 19 5.71 -2.23 6.04
CA ALA A 19 4.35 -2.58 6.47
C ALA A 19 3.32 -2.47 5.35
N LEU A 20 3.45 -1.47 4.46
CA LEU A 20 2.57 -1.27 3.31
C LEU A 20 2.77 -2.32 2.22
N SER A 21 4.01 -2.73 1.98
CA SER A 21 4.30 -3.87 1.09
C SER A 21 3.58 -5.13 1.58
N TYR A 22 3.52 -5.34 2.90
CA TYR A 22 2.77 -6.45 3.51
C TYR A 22 1.26 -6.26 3.42
N TRP A 23 0.77 -5.03 3.60
CA TRP A 23 -0.66 -4.69 3.56
C TRP A 23 -1.30 -4.92 2.19
N MET A 24 -0.52 -4.94 1.12
CA MET A 24 -0.99 -5.23 -0.23
C MET A 24 -1.30 -6.72 -0.45
N THR A 25 -0.64 -7.60 0.31
CA THR A 25 -0.80 -9.06 0.24
C THR A 25 -2.26 -9.53 0.38
N PRO A 26 -3.05 -9.06 1.38
CA PRO A 26 -4.46 -9.43 1.47
C PRO A 26 -5.31 -8.90 0.30
N TYR A 27 -4.97 -7.77 -0.32
CA TYR A 27 -5.68 -7.30 -1.52
C TYR A 27 -5.43 -8.26 -2.70
N ILE A 28 -4.19 -8.70 -2.90
CA ILE A 28 -3.85 -9.69 -3.92
C ILE A 28 -4.55 -11.02 -3.65
N LEU A 29 -4.59 -11.50 -2.40
CA LEU A 29 -5.30 -12.72 -2.01
C LEU A 29 -6.83 -12.61 -2.19
N ALA A 30 -7.41 -11.44 -1.94
CA ALA A 30 -8.84 -11.21 -2.13
C ALA A 30 -9.23 -11.22 -3.61
N GLU A 31 -8.38 -10.67 -4.49
CA GLU A 31 -8.60 -10.72 -5.94
C GLU A 31 -8.23 -12.09 -6.53
N CYS A 32 -7.15 -12.69 -6.03
CA CYS A 32 -6.52 -13.88 -6.60
C CYS A 32 -6.45 -15.01 -5.54
N PRO A 33 -7.59 -15.61 -5.16
CA PRO A 33 -7.64 -16.65 -4.12
C PRO A 33 -6.87 -17.93 -4.50
N GLN A 34 -6.53 -18.07 -5.78
CA GLN A 34 -5.78 -19.19 -6.35
C GLN A 34 -4.28 -19.14 -5.99
N VAL A 35 -3.77 -17.97 -5.62
CA VAL A 35 -2.33 -17.75 -5.39
C VAL A 35 -1.96 -18.11 -3.97
N ALA A 36 -0.89 -18.89 -3.80
CA ALA A 36 -0.40 -19.25 -2.46
C ALA A 36 -0.01 -17.98 -1.67
N PRO A 37 -0.27 -17.91 -0.35
CA PRO A 37 0.01 -16.71 0.45
C PRO A 37 1.48 -16.25 0.39
N THR A 38 2.41 -17.19 0.26
CA THR A 38 3.85 -16.91 0.11
C THR A 38 4.20 -16.29 -1.23
N GLU A 39 3.49 -16.66 -2.29
CA GLU A 39 3.69 -16.10 -3.63
C GLU A 39 3.01 -14.73 -3.72
N ALA A 40 1.82 -14.56 -3.15
CA ALA A 40 1.16 -13.25 -3.02
C ALA A 40 2.04 -12.22 -2.28
N LEU A 41 2.78 -12.67 -1.27
CA LEU A 41 3.75 -11.84 -0.54
C LEU A 41 4.94 -11.42 -1.40
N LYS A 42 5.51 -12.33 -2.19
CA LYS A 42 6.61 -11.98 -3.11
C LYS A 42 6.10 -11.03 -4.19
N LEU A 43 4.89 -11.25 -4.67
CA LEU A 43 4.24 -10.45 -5.69
C LEU A 43 3.98 -9.03 -5.19
N SER A 44 3.42 -8.86 -3.99
CA SER A 44 3.23 -7.55 -3.38
C SER A 44 4.55 -6.80 -3.22
N MET A 45 5.60 -7.49 -2.76
CA MET A 45 6.94 -6.89 -2.66
C MET A 45 7.48 -6.43 -4.02
N ARG A 46 7.28 -7.21 -5.09
CA ARG A 46 7.72 -6.86 -6.46
C ARG A 46 6.92 -5.70 -7.05
N MET A 47 5.59 -5.67 -6.85
CA MET A 47 4.74 -4.57 -7.31
C MET A 47 5.04 -3.25 -6.61
N THR A 48 5.43 -3.33 -5.34
CA THR A 48 5.76 -2.15 -4.52
C THR A 48 7.20 -1.67 -4.75
N ASP A 49 8.05 -2.48 -5.40
CA ASP A 49 9.44 -2.15 -5.63
C ASP A 49 9.59 -1.04 -6.67
N GLY A 50 10.30 0.04 -6.31
CA GLY A 50 10.43 1.24 -7.13
C GLY A 50 9.39 2.34 -6.88
N HIS A 51 8.26 2.04 -6.22
CA HIS A 51 7.23 3.04 -5.87
C HIS A 51 7.16 3.37 -4.37
N LYS A 52 8.12 2.87 -3.60
CA LYS A 52 8.23 3.10 -2.15
C LYS A 52 8.21 4.59 -1.75
N GLY A 53 8.75 5.46 -2.60
CA GLY A 53 8.78 6.91 -2.39
C GLY A 53 7.40 7.56 -2.51
N ASP A 54 6.64 7.21 -3.56
CA ASP A 54 5.28 7.74 -3.78
C ASP A 54 4.35 7.36 -2.63
N ILE A 55 4.45 6.11 -2.20
CA ILE A 55 3.71 5.55 -1.07
C ILE A 55 4.05 6.29 0.23
N PHE A 56 5.34 6.62 0.42
CA PHE A 56 5.77 7.36 1.59
C PHE A 56 5.17 8.78 1.61
N VAL A 57 5.22 9.51 0.50
CA VAL A 57 4.64 10.86 0.40
C VAL A 57 3.13 10.83 0.66
N MET A 58 2.44 9.83 0.12
CA MET A 58 1.03 9.64 0.38
C MET A 58 0.77 9.43 1.88
N TYR A 59 1.51 8.54 2.54
CA TYR A 59 1.36 8.32 3.99
C TYR A 59 1.71 9.56 4.82
N LEU A 60 2.72 10.34 4.40
CA LEU A 60 3.09 11.60 5.04
C LEU A 60 1.96 12.63 4.97
N SER A 61 1.16 12.59 3.90
CA SER A 61 -0.04 13.43 3.79
C SER A 61 -1.12 13.00 4.79
N PHE A 62 -1.25 11.69 5.06
CA PHE A 62 -2.21 11.15 6.05
C PHE A 62 -1.79 11.35 7.51
N ILE A 63 -0.49 11.47 7.81
CA ILE A 63 -0.02 11.61 9.20
C ILE A 63 -0.56 12.88 9.87
N GLY A 64 -0.73 13.96 9.10
CA GLY A 64 -1.34 15.20 9.59
C GLY A 64 -2.82 15.00 9.96
N TRP A 65 -3.57 14.26 9.15
CA TRP A 65 -4.97 13.91 9.42
C TRP A 65 -5.12 12.97 10.61
N LEU A 66 -4.20 12.03 10.80
CA LEU A 66 -4.17 11.14 11.97
C LEU A 66 -3.91 11.92 13.26
N LEU A 67 -2.99 12.90 13.23
CA LEU A 67 -2.71 13.76 14.39
C LEU A 67 -3.91 14.65 14.73
N LEU A 68 -4.56 15.25 13.73
CA LEU A 68 -5.83 15.97 13.92
C LEU A 68 -6.92 15.06 14.47
N SER A 69 -7.01 13.83 13.98
CA SER A 69 -8.00 12.88 14.48
C SER A 69 -7.79 12.56 15.96
N GLY A 70 -6.54 12.39 16.41
CA GLY A 70 -6.22 12.22 17.83
C GLY A 70 -6.70 13.39 18.69
N LEU A 71 -6.57 14.63 18.20
CA LEU A 71 -7.09 15.83 18.88
C LEU A 71 -8.62 15.87 18.94
N THR A 72 -9.31 15.29 17.95
CA THR A 72 -10.78 15.18 17.91
C THR A 72 -11.33 13.92 18.60
N CYS A 73 -10.55 13.25 19.46
CA CYS A 73 -10.91 11.98 20.10
C CYS A 73 -11.30 10.86 19.11
N GLY A 74 -10.73 10.85 17.90
CA GLY A 74 -10.95 9.80 16.89
C GLY A 74 -12.19 9.99 15.99
N LEU A 75 -13.00 11.03 16.22
CA LEU A 75 -14.20 11.30 15.41
C LEU A 75 -13.85 11.56 13.95
N LEU A 76 -12.82 12.36 13.70
CA LEU A 76 -12.39 12.68 12.33
C LEU A 76 -11.95 11.42 11.57
N TYR A 77 -11.30 10.47 12.23
CA TYR A 77 -10.92 9.20 11.61
C TYR A 77 -12.13 8.34 11.26
N LEU A 78 -13.10 8.22 12.16
CA LEU A 78 -14.28 7.41 11.92
C LEU A 78 -15.11 7.95 10.72
N PHE A 79 -15.28 9.26 10.64
CA PHE A 79 -16.17 9.88 9.65
C PHE A 79 -15.49 10.22 8.32
N TYR A 80 -14.18 10.55 8.32
CA TYR A 80 -13.51 11.08 7.14
C TYR A 80 -12.22 10.34 6.82
N VAL A 81 -11.25 10.29 7.74
CA VAL A 81 -9.91 9.79 7.42
C VAL A 81 -9.92 8.29 7.10
N GLY A 82 -10.72 7.49 7.80
CA GLY A 82 -10.86 6.05 7.57
C GLY A 82 -11.29 5.70 6.14
N PRO A 83 -12.49 6.13 5.68
CA PRO A 83 -12.93 5.85 4.31
C PRO A 83 -12.00 6.50 3.28
N TYR A 84 -11.54 7.72 3.52
CA TYR A 84 -10.62 8.43 2.61
C TYR A 84 -9.30 7.66 2.42
N MET A 85 -8.67 7.22 3.52
CA MET A 85 -7.43 6.46 3.49
C MET A 85 -7.62 5.09 2.82
N ASN A 86 -8.74 4.41 3.07
CA ASN A 86 -9.02 3.13 2.43
C ASN A 86 -9.22 3.26 0.91
N THR A 87 -9.95 4.29 0.46
CA THR A 87 -10.12 4.57 -0.97
C THR A 87 -8.79 4.92 -1.65
N SER A 88 -7.95 5.75 -1.01
CA SER A 88 -6.63 6.08 -1.55
C SER A 88 -5.71 4.86 -1.62
N MET A 89 -5.72 3.97 -0.62
CA MET A 89 -4.93 2.73 -0.63
C MET A 89 -5.40 1.77 -1.71
N ALA A 90 -6.72 1.65 -1.92
CA ALA A 90 -7.27 0.84 -3.01
C ALA A 90 -6.91 1.39 -4.40
N GLY A 91 -6.96 2.72 -4.58
CA GLY A 91 -6.53 3.38 -5.82
C GLY A 91 -5.04 3.21 -6.08
N LEU A 92 -4.20 3.38 -5.05
CA LEU A 92 -2.76 3.13 -5.13
C LEU A 92 -2.48 1.68 -5.55
N TYR A 93 -3.17 0.72 -4.96
CA TYR A 93 -3.04 -0.70 -5.33
C TYR A 93 -3.34 -0.92 -6.81
N ALA A 94 -4.45 -0.36 -7.32
CA ALA A 94 -4.84 -0.47 -8.72
C ALA A 94 -3.76 0.09 -9.67
N GLU A 95 -3.23 1.29 -9.37
CA GLU A 95 -2.15 1.88 -10.14
C GLU A 95 -0.86 1.07 -10.11
N LEU A 96 -0.45 0.59 -8.93
CA LEU A 96 0.77 -0.20 -8.78
C LEU A 96 0.67 -1.52 -9.52
N ARG A 97 -0.51 -2.15 -9.51
CA ARG A 97 -0.78 -3.35 -10.29
C ARG A 97 -0.67 -3.08 -11.79
N GLU A 98 -1.27 -2.01 -12.29
CA GLU A 98 -1.21 -1.62 -13.71
C GLU A 98 0.24 -1.36 -14.13
N LYS A 99 0.98 -0.55 -13.36
CA LYS A 99 2.41 -0.28 -13.61
C LYS A 99 3.27 -1.55 -13.56
N ALA A 100 2.95 -2.50 -12.69
CA ALA A 100 3.65 -3.77 -12.59
C ALA A 100 3.40 -4.67 -13.82
N LEU A 101 2.19 -4.64 -14.38
CA LEU A 101 1.82 -5.32 -15.63
C LEU A 101 2.50 -4.66 -16.84
N GLU A 102 2.48 -3.33 -16.92
CA GLU A 102 3.13 -2.57 -18.01
C GLU A 102 4.64 -2.80 -18.07
N LYS A 103 5.31 -2.82 -16.91
CA LYS A 103 6.75 -3.12 -16.83
C LYS A 103 7.08 -4.59 -17.07
N GLY A 104 6.08 -5.48 -17.12
CA GLY A 104 6.30 -6.93 -17.18
C GLY A 104 6.98 -7.50 -15.92
N THR A 105 6.95 -6.76 -14.80
CA THR A 105 7.52 -7.20 -13.53
C THR A 105 6.70 -8.35 -12.93
N VAL A 106 5.40 -8.36 -13.22
CA VAL A 106 4.42 -9.37 -12.85
C VAL A 106 3.58 -9.68 -14.08
N SER A 107 3.36 -10.97 -14.37
CA SER A 107 2.52 -11.39 -15.50
C SER A 107 1.06 -11.50 -15.07
N ARG A 108 0.12 -11.20 -15.99
CA ARG A 108 -1.34 -11.39 -15.75
C ARG A 108 -1.67 -12.83 -15.35
N GLU A 109 -0.92 -13.78 -15.89
CA GLU A 109 -1.03 -15.21 -15.61
C GLU A 109 -0.57 -15.59 -14.19
N GLU A 110 0.41 -14.87 -13.64
CA GLU A 110 0.86 -15.05 -12.24
C GLU A 110 -0.19 -14.54 -11.26
N LEU A 111 -0.86 -13.44 -11.60
CA LEU A 111 -1.96 -12.90 -10.82
C LEU A 111 -3.20 -13.78 -10.92
N TRP A 112 -3.57 -14.18 -12.14
CA TRP A 112 -4.82 -14.91 -12.39
C TRP A 112 -4.56 -16.23 -13.12
N PRO A 113 -4.02 -17.24 -12.43
CA PRO A 113 -3.72 -18.52 -13.04
C PRO A 113 -5.04 -19.17 -13.53
N GLY A 114 -5.24 -19.18 -14.86
CA GLY A 114 -6.43 -19.72 -15.51
C GLY A 114 -7.45 -18.72 -16.06
N ALA A 115 -7.23 -17.39 -15.98
CA ALA A 115 -8.07 -16.44 -16.72
C ALA A 115 -7.72 -16.41 -18.22
N PRO A 116 -8.71 -16.30 -19.12
CA PRO A 116 -8.44 -16.09 -20.53
C PRO A 116 -7.65 -14.78 -20.72
N ALA A 117 -6.57 -14.85 -21.50
CA ALA A 117 -5.75 -13.70 -21.83
C ALA A 117 -6.58 -12.69 -22.64
N GLY A 118 -7.02 -11.60 -22.00
CA GLY A 118 -7.68 -10.50 -22.70
C GLY A 118 -9.21 -10.59 -22.71
N THR A 119 -9.81 -9.98 -21.70
CA THR A 119 -10.95 -9.07 -21.88
C THR A 119 -10.62 -7.79 -21.12
#